data_AF-A0A8H2ZLB9-F1
#
_entry.id   AF-A0A8H2ZLB9-F1
#
_cell.length_a   1.000
_cell.length_b   1.000
_cell.length_c   1.000
_cell.angle_alpha   90.00
_cell.angle_beta   90.00
_cell.angle_gamma   90.00
#
_symmetry.space_group_name_H-M   'P 1'
#
loop_
_entity.id
_entity.type
_entity.pdbx_description
1 polymer ?
#
loop_
_entity_poly.entity_id
_entity_poly.type
_entity_poly.pdbx_seq_one_letter_code
_entity_poly.pdbx_strand_id
1 'polypeptide(L)'
;MRISWIISLPGLLSVVSALAIQKRDADFYSVRTKLHKDMSGKAGDPIEKYFHESVFHPHYDGRFADKQLGYRERRHALSNLIQTYLATFSDIGVETWLMHGTLLGWWWNRKILPWDSDSDVQVSEDSMHFLASYYNMTVFHYKTPRIPEGRDYMLEVNPHYANREQSDKLNVIDARWVDTTSGLFIDITTARYNYTHPAGEGMLSCKDGHEYRDTYIFPLRDTFFEGAPAKIPFAYKEILEAEYHEKSLTLTDFEGHHFDDDKMEWIPVKQDIQKPIEAEKAAQPPPKTDAQKAEEAAKQSEEDKKKVEEAKKLEEAQKATEDAKEKAKQKAVQDAQKNDTPPDEQKAADKRKQNEEKMKRDVKKDSVPAS
;
A
#
# COMPACT_ATOMS: atom_id res chain seq x y z
N MET A 1 -54.03 -27.88 -37.92
CA MET A 1 -52.63 -27.44 -38.16
C MET A 1 -52.49 -25.97 -37.78
N ARG A 2 -51.35 -25.61 -37.17
CA ARG A 2 -50.89 -24.27 -36.77
C ARG A 2 -51.33 -23.79 -35.38
N ILE A 3 -50.62 -24.29 -34.37
CA ILE A 3 -50.27 -23.51 -33.18
C ILE A 3 -48.83 -23.06 -33.40
N SER A 4 -48.61 -21.77 -33.56
CA SER A 4 -47.31 -21.16 -33.40
C SER A 4 -47.60 -19.77 -32.88
N TRP A 5 -47.14 -19.52 -31.66
CA TRP A 5 -46.65 -18.27 -31.08
C TRP A 5 -46.41 -18.60 -29.60
N ILE A 6 -45.47 -17.90 -28.96
CA ILE A 6 -44.87 -18.19 -27.65
C ILE A 6 -43.66 -19.15 -27.74
N ILE A 7 -42.57 -18.73 -28.37
CA ILE A 7 -41.21 -18.91 -27.82
C ILE A 7 -40.35 -17.74 -28.32
N SER A 8 -40.36 -16.63 -27.58
CA SER A 8 -39.33 -15.59 -27.75
C SER A 8 -39.23 -14.74 -26.48
N LEU A 9 -39.06 -15.40 -25.32
CA LEU A 9 -38.81 -14.70 -24.07
C LEU A 9 -38.01 -15.47 -22.98
N PRO A 10 -36.98 -16.30 -23.30
CA PRO A 10 -35.96 -16.63 -22.29
C PRO A 10 -34.56 -16.09 -22.59
N GLY A 11 -34.33 -15.42 -23.74
CA GLY A 11 -32.97 -14.97 -24.11
C GLY A 11 -32.52 -13.64 -23.45
N LEU A 12 -33.46 -12.79 -23.03
CA LEU A 12 -33.13 -11.44 -22.56
C LEU A 12 -32.84 -11.35 -21.06
N LEU A 13 -33.23 -12.34 -20.24
CA LEU A 13 -32.93 -12.34 -18.80
C LEU A 13 -31.53 -12.89 -18.48
N SER A 14 -30.97 -13.77 -19.31
CA SER A 14 -29.64 -14.36 -19.05
C SER A 14 -28.48 -13.41 -19.38
N VAL A 15 -28.69 -12.44 -20.28
CA VAL A 15 -27.64 -11.47 -20.65
C VAL A 15 -27.56 -10.30 -19.66
N VAL A 16 -28.65 -9.97 -18.96
CA VAL A 16 -28.69 -8.87 -17.99
C VAL A 16 -27.96 -9.22 -16.69
N SER A 17 -27.96 -10.49 -16.25
CA SER A 17 -27.19 -10.90 -15.06
C SER A 17 -25.68 -10.93 -15.26
N ALA A 18 -25.19 -11.00 -16.50
CA ALA A 18 -23.75 -11.01 -16.80
C ALA A 18 -23.16 -9.58 -16.94
N LEU A 19 -24.00 -8.55 -17.07
CA LEU A 19 -23.57 -7.18 -17.41
C LEU A 19 -23.48 -6.20 -16.24
N ALA A 20 -23.47 -6.68 -15.00
CA ALA A 20 -23.13 -5.83 -13.85
C ALA A 20 -22.46 -6.62 -12.72
N ILE A 21 -21.38 -7.33 -13.01
CA ILE A 21 -20.33 -7.48 -11.98
C ILE A 21 -19.65 -6.11 -11.92
N GLN A 22 -20.30 -5.14 -11.28
CA GLN A 22 -19.66 -3.88 -10.92
C GLN A 22 -18.43 -4.21 -10.07
N LYS A 23 -17.35 -3.46 -10.28
CA LYS A 23 -16.20 -3.44 -9.38
C LYS A 23 -16.73 -3.21 -7.96
N ARG A 24 -16.69 -4.26 -7.13
CA ARG A 24 -17.16 -4.17 -5.74
C ARG A 24 -16.12 -3.38 -4.97
N ASP A 25 -16.48 -2.16 -4.60
CA ASP A 25 -15.74 -1.36 -3.63
C ASP A 25 -16.51 -1.38 -2.31
N ALA A 26 -15.82 -1.45 -1.18
CA ALA A 26 -16.44 -1.48 0.15
C ALA A 26 -16.48 -0.07 0.74
N ASP A 27 -17.27 0.82 0.14
CA ASP A 27 -17.45 2.14 0.72
C ASP A 27 -18.11 2.08 2.11
N PHE A 28 -17.94 3.14 2.91
CA PHE A 28 -18.48 3.23 4.26
C PHE A 28 -19.97 2.88 4.36
N TYR A 29 -20.81 3.36 3.46
CA TYR A 29 -22.25 3.13 3.55
C TYR A 29 -22.63 1.69 3.22
N SER A 30 -21.82 1.02 2.40
CA SER A 30 -22.02 -0.38 2.03
C SER A 30 -21.64 -1.36 3.15
N VAL A 31 -20.64 -1.02 3.99
CA VAL A 31 -20.11 -1.94 5.02
C VAL A 31 -20.30 -1.50 6.47
N ARG A 32 -20.75 -0.27 6.74
CA ARG A 32 -20.88 0.22 8.12
C ARG A 32 -21.71 -0.71 9.00
N THR A 33 -21.20 -0.99 10.19
CA THR A 33 -21.87 -1.83 11.19
C THR A 33 -22.61 -0.98 12.22
N LYS A 34 -21.89 -0.06 12.86
CA LYS A 34 -22.39 0.75 14.00
C LYS A 34 -22.17 2.26 13.86
N LEU A 35 -21.29 2.70 12.97
CA LEU A 35 -20.92 4.11 12.87
C LEU A 35 -21.92 4.91 12.03
N HIS A 36 -22.17 6.14 12.44
CA HIS A 36 -22.99 7.11 11.69
C HIS A 36 -22.16 8.02 10.78
N LYS A 37 -20.85 8.12 11.04
CA LYS A 37 -19.91 8.97 10.32
C LYS A 37 -18.72 8.12 9.86
N ASP A 38 -18.30 8.35 8.62
CA ASP A 38 -17.06 7.80 8.08
C ASP A 38 -15.85 8.50 8.73
N MET A 39 -14.97 7.71 9.34
CA MET A 39 -13.75 8.17 9.97
C MET A 39 -12.51 7.82 9.15
N SER A 40 -12.68 7.38 7.89
CA SER A 40 -11.57 7.14 6.97
C SER A 40 -10.93 8.44 6.47
N GLY A 41 -9.65 8.37 6.14
CA GLY A 41 -8.84 9.45 5.56
C GLY A 41 -9.18 9.79 4.11
N LYS A 42 -10.19 9.13 3.52
CA LYS A 42 -10.57 9.22 2.10
C LYS A 42 -10.75 10.65 1.59
N ALA A 43 -11.20 11.58 2.44
CA ALA A 43 -11.38 12.98 2.06
C ALA A 43 -10.07 13.74 1.82
N GLY A 44 -8.96 13.32 2.45
CA GLY A 44 -7.64 13.93 2.31
C GLY A 44 -6.67 13.14 1.43
N ASP A 45 -6.97 11.86 1.17
CA ASP A 45 -6.15 10.98 0.35
C ASP A 45 -6.31 11.23 -1.16
N PRO A 46 -5.29 10.91 -1.99
CA PRO A 46 -5.44 10.87 -3.44
C PRO A 46 -6.53 9.88 -3.89
N ILE A 47 -7.24 10.19 -4.98
CA ILE A 47 -8.37 9.38 -5.48
C ILE A 47 -7.94 7.98 -5.96
N GLU A 48 -6.67 7.82 -6.27
CA GLU A 48 -6.03 6.60 -6.75
C GLU A 48 -5.61 5.67 -5.61
N LYS A 49 -5.59 6.17 -4.36
CA LYS A 49 -5.31 5.35 -3.19
C LYS A 49 -6.57 4.54 -2.86
N TYR A 50 -6.44 3.22 -2.77
CA TYR A 50 -7.58 2.35 -2.52
C TYR A 50 -7.92 2.21 -1.02
N PHE A 51 -6.94 1.80 -0.23
CA PHE A 51 -7.11 1.65 1.21
C PHE A 51 -6.93 3.00 1.89
N HIS A 52 -7.89 3.36 2.74
CA HIS A 52 -7.89 4.61 3.48
C HIS A 52 -7.86 4.31 4.98
N GLU A 53 -6.74 4.58 5.61
CA GLU A 53 -6.59 4.49 7.07
C GLU A 53 -7.51 5.49 7.77
N SER A 54 -7.76 5.28 9.06
CA SER A 54 -8.58 6.18 9.84
C SER A 54 -7.88 7.54 10.05
N VAL A 55 -8.66 8.59 10.27
CA VAL A 55 -8.15 9.94 10.59
C VAL A 55 -7.48 10.04 11.97
N PHE A 56 -7.61 9.01 12.83
CA PHE A 56 -7.10 9.03 14.19
C PHE A 56 -5.94 8.04 14.44
N HIS A 57 -5.77 7.04 13.56
CA HIS A 57 -4.70 6.06 13.67
C HIS A 57 -4.46 5.32 12.33
N PRO A 58 -3.21 5.11 11.90
CA PRO A 58 -2.91 4.44 10.63
C PRO A 58 -3.39 2.98 10.61
N HIS A 59 -3.23 2.24 11.71
CA HIS A 59 -3.59 0.82 11.79
C HIS A 59 -5.07 0.56 12.14
N TYR A 60 -5.96 1.50 11.82
CA TYR A 60 -7.41 1.35 12.00
C TYR A 60 -8.15 1.71 10.72
N ASP A 61 -9.19 0.95 10.45
CA ASP A 61 -10.15 1.21 9.39
C ASP A 61 -11.26 2.12 9.90
N GLY A 62 -11.29 3.35 9.38
CA GLY A 62 -12.24 4.37 9.76
C GLY A 62 -13.70 4.07 9.37
N ARG A 63 -13.95 3.00 8.58
CA ARG A 63 -15.30 2.53 8.31
C ARG A 63 -15.91 1.79 9.50
N PHE A 64 -15.08 1.23 10.37
CA PHE A 64 -15.49 0.36 11.49
C PHE A 64 -15.13 0.91 12.88
N ALA A 65 -14.20 1.86 12.96
CA ALA A 65 -13.75 2.46 14.20
C ALA A 65 -13.77 4.00 14.20
N ASP A 66 -14.00 4.59 15.37
CA ASP A 66 -14.01 6.04 15.62
C ASP A 66 -12.97 6.49 16.65
N LYS A 67 -12.27 5.54 17.27
CA LYS A 67 -11.21 5.75 18.24
C LYS A 67 -10.31 4.53 18.34
N GLN A 68 -9.11 4.73 18.87
CA GLN A 68 -8.20 3.65 19.22
C GLN A 68 -8.72 2.87 20.44
N LEU A 69 -8.56 1.55 20.43
CA LEU A 69 -8.79 0.71 21.60
C LEU A 69 -7.72 0.95 22.68
N GLY A 70 -8.09 0.74 23.94
CA GLY A 70 -7.15 0.80 25.05
C GLY A 70 -6.12 -0.33 24.97
N TYR A 71 -4.94 -0.15 25.57
CA TYR A 71 -3.79 -1.05 25.46
C TYR A 71 -4.12 -2.56 25.60
N ARG A 72 -4.82 -2.95 26.68
CA ARG A 72 -5.18 -4.36 26.92
C ARG A 72 -6.20 -4.89 25.92
N GLU A 73 -7.20 -4.08 25.61
CA GLU A 73 -8.26 -4.42 24.65
C GLU A 73 -7.68 -4.59 23.24
N ARG A 74 -6.79 -3.68 22.83
CA ARG A 74 -6.07 -3.75 21.56
C ARG A 74 -5.25 -5.04 21.45
N ARG A 75 -4.47 -5.39 22.48
CA ARG A 75 -3.71 -6.66 22.49
C ARG A 75 -4.62 -7.88 22.31
N HIS A 76 -5.76 -7.93 22.99
CA HIS A 76 -6.70 -9.03 22.83
C HIS A 76 -7.35 -9.05 21.44
N ALA A 77 -7.70 -7.89 20.89
CA ALA A 77 -8.27 -7.78 19.56
C ALA A 77 -7.27 -8.21 18.48
N LEU A 78 -6.01 -7.77 18.54
CA LEU A 78 -4.93 -8.18 17.64
C LEU A 78 -4.65 -9.68 17.71
N SER A 79 -4.58 -10.25 18.92
CA SER A 79 -4.44 -11.70 19.13
C SER A 79 -5.58 -12.49 18.46
N ASN A 80 -6.82 -12.05 18.63
CA ASN A 80 -7.98 -12.70 17.98
C ASN A 80 -7.97 -12.50 16.45
N LEU A 81 -7.53 -11.33 15.98
CA LEU A 81 -7.45 -10.97 14.58
C LEU A 81 -6.48 -11.91 13.84
N ILE A 82 -5.26 -12.10 14.34
CA ILE A 82 -4.29 -13.00 13.71
C ILE A 82 -4.70 -14.48 13.82
N GLN A 83 -5.31 -14.89 14.94
CA GLN A 83 -5.81 -16.27 15.09
C GLN A 83 -6.90 -16.61 14.06
N THR A 84 -7.86 -15.71 13.86
CA THR A 84 -8.96 -15.91 12.89
C THR A 84 -8.48 -15.84 11.45
N TYR A 85 -7.51 -14.96 11.15
CA TYR A 85 -6.82 -14.93 9.87
C TYR A 85 -6.13 -16.27 9.56
N LEU A 86 -5.25 -16.74 10.45
CA LEU A 86 -4.50 -17.97 10.25
C LEU A 86 -5.42 -19.19 10.13
N ALA A 87 -6.47 -19.26 10.95
CA ALA A 87 -7.48 -20.31 10.85
C ALA A 87 -8.21 -20.28 9.50
N THR A 88 -8.66 -19.10 9.05
CA THR A 88 -9.35 -18.95 7.76
C THR A 88 -8.46 -19.37 6.61
N PHE A 89 -7.21 -18.88 6.58
CA PHE A 89 -6.27 -19.15 5.49
C PHE A 89 -5.89 -20.63 5.42
N SER A 90 -5.75 -21.29 6.57
CA SER A 90 -5.62 -22.75 6.63
C SER A 90 -6.86 -23.47 6.07
N ASP A 91 -8.07 -23.05 6.46
CA ASP A 91 -9.32 -23.71 6.06
C ASP A 91 -9.59 -23.59 4.55
N ILE A 92 -9.27 -22.44 3.95
CA ILE A 92 -9.43 -22.21 2.50
C ILE A 92 -8.24 -22.73 1.67
N GLY A 93 -7.21 -23.28 2.32
CA GLY A 93 -6.05 -23.85 1.66
C GLY A 93 -5.08 -22.84 1.05
N VAL A 94 -5.02 -21.61 1.59
CA VAL A 94 -4.11 -20.57 1.14
C VAL A 94 -2.89 -20.51 2.06
N GLU A 95 -1.72 -20.82 1.52
CA GLU A 95 -0.48 -20.71 2.27
C GLU A 95 -0.09 -19.24 2.48
N THR A 96 0.20 -18.90 3.73
CA THR A 96 0.60 -17.56 4.19
C THR A 96 1.66 -17.68 5.28
N TRP A 97 2.50 -16.66 5.45
CA TRP A 97 3.54 -16.64 6.48
C TRP A 97 3.68 -15.26 7.11
N LEU A 98 4.20 -15.24 8.35
CA LEU A 98 4.45 -14.03 9.12
C LEU A 98 5.68 -13.28 8.58
N MET A 99 5.61 -11.95 8.52
CA MET A 99 6.68 -11.08 8.04
C MET A 99 6.82 -9.83 8.93
N HIS A 100 7.85 -9.01 8.67
CA HIS A 100 8.06 -7.69 9.28
C HIS A 100 7.96 -7.75 10.83
N GLY A 101 7.22 -6.81 11.43
CA GLY A 101 7.09 -6.69 12.89
C GLY A 101 6.41 -7.91 13.52
N THR A 102 5.54 -8.57 12.77
CA THR A 102 4.86 -9.80 13.23
C THR A 102 5.84 -10.96 13.35
N LEU A 103 6.75 -11.12 12.39
CA LEU A 103 7.82 -12.11 12.47
C LEU A 103 8.82 -11.78 13.60
N LEU A 104 9.08 -10.50 13.85
CA LEU A 104 9.92 -10.06 14.97
C LEU A 104 9.29 -10.38 16.32
N GLY A 105 7.98 -10.15 16.49
CA GLY A 105 7.24 -10.61 17.68
C GLY A 105 7.29 -12.14 17.83
N TRP A 106 7.20 -12.86 16.71
CA TRP A 106 7.35 -14.31 16.71
C TRP A 106 8.70 -14.76 17.26
N TRP A 107 9.79 -14.11 16.83
CA TRP A 107 11.15 -14.41 17.27
C TRP A 107 11.32 -14.34 18.79
N TRP A 108 10.78 -13.30 19.42
CA TRP A 108 10.95 -13.09 20.86
C TRP A 108 10.19 -14.11 21.72
N ASN A 109 8.90 -14.27 21.48
CA ASN A 109 8.09 -15.17 22.31
C ASN A 109 6.83 -15.70 21.62
N ARG A 110 6.78 -15.70 20.29
CA ARG A 110 5.63 -16.18 19.52
C ARG A 110 4.34 -15.40 19.82
N LYS A 111 4.48 -14.14 20.22
CA LYS A 111 3.37 -13.22 20.51
C LYS A 111 3.58 -11.89 19.80
N ILE A 112 2.51 -11.13 19.67
CA ILE A 112 2.56 -9.76 19.18
C ILE A 112 3.33 -8.90 20.19
N LEU A 113 4.25 -8.07 19.66
CA LEU A 113 5.04 -7.15 20.47
C LEU A 113 4.09 -6.17 21.20
N PRO A 114 4.34 -5.83 22.47
CA PRO A 114 3.36 -5.06 23.25
C PRO A 114 3.09 -3.64 22.77
N TRP A 115 4.05 -3.00 22.13
CA TRP A 115 3.92 -1.66 21.55
C TRP A 115 3.34 -1.69 20.13
N ASP A 116 3.29 -2.86 19.51
CA ASP A 116 2.83 -3.03 18.13
C ASP A 116 1.31 -2.81 18.02
N SER A 117 0.87 -2.42 16.83
CA SER A 117 -0.52 -2.00 16.60
C SER A 117 -1.20 -2.60 15.39
N ASP A 118 -0.47 -3.37 14.59
CA ASP A 118 -0.94 -4.13 13.45
C ASP A 118 -0.26 -5.51 13.36
N SER A 119 -0.49 -6.20 12.25
CA SER A 119 0.24 -7.39 11.90
C SER A 119 0.38 -7.45 10.38
N ASP A 120 1.51 -7.99 9.94
CA ASP A 120 1.90 -8.11 8.55
C ASP A 120 2.16 -9.55 8.18
N VAL A 121 1.61 -9.94 7.04
CA VAL A 121 1.72 -11.29 6.51
C VAL A 121 1.90 -11.24 5.01
N GLN A 122 2.45 -12.32 4.48
CA GLN A 122 2.64 -12.48 3.05
C GLN A 122 1.96 -13.72 2.50
N VAL A 123 1.64 -13.64 1.22
CA VAL A 123 1.17 -14.75 0.40
C VAL A 123 1.88 -14.76 -0.96
N SER A 124 1.82 -15.89 -1.65
CA SER A 124 2.30 -15.99 -3.03
C SER A 124 1.41 -15.21 -4.01
N GLU A 125 1.95 -14.89 -5.19
CA GLU A 125 1.19 -14.27 -6.28
C GLU A 125 -0.07 -15.07 -6.69
N ASP A 126 0.07 -16.38 -6.85
CA ASP A 126 -1.04 -17.25 -7.21
C ASP A 126 -2.12 -17.29 -6.12
N SER A 127 -1.70 -17.31 -4.85
CA SER A 127 -2.59 -17.19 -3.70
C SER A 127 -3.39 -15.88 -3.74
N MET A 128 -2.74 -14.75 -4.02
CA MET A 128 -3.42 -13.47 -4.12
C MET A 128 -4.44 -13.43 -5.27
N HIS A 129 -4.10 -13.99 -6.44
CA HIS A 129 -5.07 -14.14 -7.54
C HIS A 129 -6.26 -15.02 -7.16
N PHE A 130 -6.04 -16.10 -6.42
CA PHE A 130 -7.11 -16.95 -5.89
C PHE A 130 -8.02 -16.18 -4.94
N LEU A 131 -7.45 -15.46 -3.95
CA LEU A 131 -8.23 -14.63 -3.03
C LEU A 131 -9.04 -13.57 -3.76
N ALA A 132 -8.44 -12.86 -4.71
CA ALA A 132 -9.10 -11.83 -5.50
C ALA A 132 -10.29 -12.38 -6.30
N SER A 133 -10.15 -13.60 -6.84
CA SER A 133 -11.15 -14.22 -7.72
C SER A 133 -12.32 -14.82 -6.97
N TYR A 134 -12.08 -15.39 -5.78
CA TYR A 134 -13.07 -16.22 -5.08
C TYR A 134 -13.48 -15.70 -3.70
N TYR A 135 -12.64 -14.90 -3.04
CA TYR A 135 -12.84 -14.50 -1.65
C TYR A 135 -12.85 -12.98 -1.41
N ASN A 136 -12.66 -12.14 -2.42
CA ASN A 136 -12.74 -10.69 -2.24
C ASN A 136 -14.12 -10.27 -1.70
N MET A 137 -14.13 -9.42 -0.67
CA MET A 137 -15.31 -8.93 0.06
C MET A 137 -16.12 -10.04 0.76
N THR A 138 -15.48 -11.17 1.10
CA THR A 138 -16.12 -12.19 1.93
C THR A 138 -16.01 -11.85 3.40
N VAL A 139 -17.05 -12.22 4.16
CA VAL A 139 -17.13 -12.00 5.61
C VAL A 139 -17.20 -13.34 6.32
N PHE A 140 -16.37 -13.50 7.34
CA PHE A 140 -16.24 -14.70 8.15
C PHE A 140 -16.66 -14.40 9.59
N HIS A 141 -17.61 -15.17 10.09
CA HIS A 141 -18.14 -15.01 11.44
C HIS A 141 -17.49 -16.02 12.40
N TYR A 142 -16.83 -15.52 13.44
CA TYR A 142 -16.22 -16.33 14.49
C TYR A 142 -16.92 -16.13 15.83
N LYS A 143 -17.21 -17.25 16.51
CA LYS A 143 -17.62 -17.28 17.91
C LYS A 143 -16.61 -18.10 18.70
N THR A 144 -16.02 -17.50 19.72
CA THR A 144 -15.04 -18.16 20.59
C THR A 144 -15.41 -17.94 22.06
N PRO A 145 -14.87 -18.71 23.01
CA PRO A 145 -15.08 -18.41 24.43
C PRO A 145 -14.64 -16.99 24.84
N ARG A 146 -13.71 -16.37 24.10
CA ARG A 146 -13.24 -15.00 24.33
C ARG A 146 -14.12 -13.94 23.64
N ILE A 147 -14.86 -14.32 22.60
CA ILE A 147 -15.80 -13.47 21.85
C ILE A 147 -17.15 -14.20 21.78
N PRO A 148 -17.89 -14.32 22.89
CA PRO A 148 -19.13 -15.10 22.94
C PRO A 148 -20.25 -14.49 22.08
N GLU A 149 -20.26 -13.17 21.92
CA GLU A 149 -21.19 -12.44 21.06
C GLU A 149 -20.99 -12.72 19.57
N GLY A 150 -19.80 -13.22 19.21
CA GLY A 150 -19.35 -13.41 17.85
C GLY A 150 -18.80 -12.14 17.21
N ARG A 151 -17.98 -12.30 16.18
CA ARG A 151 -17.33 -11.19 15.48
C ARG A 151 -17.14 -11.51 14.01
N ASP A 152 -17.36 -10.49 13.19
CA ASP A 152 -17.25 -10.56 11.74
C ASP A 152 -15.91 -9.99 11.30
N TYR A 153 -15.22 -10.77 10.45
CA TYR A 153 -13.96 -10.40 9.84
C TYR A 153 -14.12 -10.40 8.32
N MET A 154 -13.68 -9.32 7.67
CA MET A 154 -13.83 -9.14 6.23
C MET A 154 -12.48 -9.29 5.54
N LEU A 155 -12.42 -10.11 4.49
CA LEU A 155 -11.30 -10.11 3.56
C LEU A 155 -11.59 -9.15 2.40
N GLU A 156 -10.74 -8.15 2.24
CA GLU A 156 -10.85 -7.15 1.16
C GLU A 156 -9.56 -7.12 0.36
N VAL A 157 -9.68 -7.28 -0.96
CA VAL A 157 -8.53 -7.30 -1.89
C VAL A 157 -8.50 -6.00 -2.68
N ASN A 158 -7.36 -5.31 -2.62
CA ASN A 158 -7.11 -4.11 -3.39
C ASN A 158 -7.11 -4.43 -4.88
N PRO A 159 -7.93 -3.78 -5.73
CA PRO A 159 -7.94 -4.02 -7.18
C PRO A 159 -6.60 -3.73 -7.87
N HIS A 160 -5.71 -2.96 -7.22
CA HIS A 160 -4.34 -2.73 -7.69
C HIS A 160 -3.40 -3.90 -7.40
N TYR A 161 -3.87 -5.02 -6.82
CA TYR A 161 -3.04 -6.19 -6.54
C TYR A 161 -2.36 -6.78 -7.79
N ALA A 162 -2.90 -6.56 -8.99
CA ALA A 162 -2.27 -7.03 -10.23
C ALA A 162 -1.06 -6.17 -10.65
N ASN A 163 -0.94 -4.94 -10.13
CA ASN A 163 0.23 -4.10 -10.36
C ASN A 163 1.44 -4.72 -9.67
N ARG A 164 2.56 -4.86 -10.37
CA ARG A 164 3.81 -5.40 -9.81
C ARG A 164 4.82 -4.29 -9.49
N GLU A 165 4.57 -3.07 -9.96
CA GLU A 165 5.52 -1.97 -9.90
C GLU A 165 5.65 -1.40 -8.49
N GLN A 166 6.90 -1.24 -8.04
CA GLN A 166 7.20 -0.59 -6.75
C GLN A 166 7.04 0.94 -6.79
N SER A 167 6.76 1.53 -7.97
CA SER A 167 6.56 2.97 -8.13
C SER A 167 5.21 3.45 -7.59
N ASP A 168 4.21 2.56 -7.48
CA ASP A 168 2.90 2.88 -6.91
C ASP A 168 2.98 2.85 -5.38
N LYS A 169 3.31 4.00 -4.79
CA LYS A 169 3.41 4.16 -3.33
C LYS A 169 2.06 4.33 -2.64
N LEU A 170 0.96 4.41 -3.39
CA LEU A 170 -0.39 4.54 -2.83
C LEU A 170 -1.04 3.18 -2.58
N ASN A 171 -0.66 2.16 -3.35
CA ASN A 171 -1.29 0.84 -3.32
C ASN A 171 -0.29 -0.29 -3.06
N VAL A 172 0.52 -0.09 -2.03
CA VAL A 172 1.54 -1.05 -1.58
C VAL A 172 0.89 -2.32 -1.00
N ILE A 173 -0.19 -2.16 -0.24
CA ILE A 173 -0.93 -3.28 0.37
C ILE A 173 -1.90 -3.89 -0.64
N ASP A 174 -1.85 -5.22 -0.77
CA ASP A 174 -2.62 -5.97 -1.76
C ASP A 174 -3.96 -6.47 -1.22
N ALA A 175 -4.05 -6.77 0.08
CA ALA A 175 -5.31 -7.12 0.73
C ALA A 175 -5.28 -6.81 2.22
N ARG A 176 -6.46 -6.77 2.85
CA ARG A 176 -6.64 -6.63 4.29
C ARG A 176 -7.58 -7.68 4.85
N TRP A 177 -7.25 -8.18 6.02
CA TRP A 177 -8.16 -8.91 6.89
C TRP A 177 -8.62 -8.00 8.02
N VAL A 178 -9.89 -7.57 8.00
CA VAL A 178 -10.41 -6.48 8.83
C VAL A 178 -11.38 -7.01 9.87
N ASP A 179 -11.15 -6.70 11.15
CA ASP A 179 -12.16 -6.84 12.20
C ASP A 179 -13.19 -5.71 12.09
N THR A 180 -14.39 -6.03 11.62
CA THR A 180 -15.46 -5.05 11.35
C THR A 180 -16.10 -4.45 12.60
N THR A 181 -15.68 -4.90 13.79
CA THR A 181 -16.12 -4.39 15.09
C THR A 181 -15.09 -3.45 15.71
N SER A 182 -13.81 -3.81 15.67
CA SER A 182 -12.73 -2.95 16.23
C SER A 182 -12.10 -2.00 15.23
N GLY A 183 -12.21 -2.28 13.93
CA GLY A 183 -11.51 -1.59 12.85
C GLY A 183 -10.03 -1.94 12.73
N LEU A 184 -9.47 -2.81 13.57
CA LEU A 184 -8.11 -3.32 13.37
C LEU A 184 -8.06 -4.22 12.14
N PHE A 185 -6.93 -4.24 11.46
CA PHE A 185 -6.71 -5.08 10.29
C PHE A 185 -5.29 -5.64 10.24
N ILE A 186 -5.13 -6.69 9.42
CA ILE A 186 -3.85 -7.25 9.02
C ILE A 186 -3.59 -6.80 7.59
N ASP A 187 -2.41 -6.26 7.33
CA ASP A 187 -1.95 -5.97 5.99
C ASP A 187 -1.35 -7.22 5.35
N ILE A 188 -1.85 -7.56 4.16
CA ILE A 188 -1.44 -8.73 3.39
C ILE A 188 -0.72 -8.22 2.15
N THR A 189 0.57 -8.54 2.03
CA THR A 189 1.38 -8.22 0.85
C THR A 189 1.67 -9.48 0.03
N THR A 190 1.93 -9.30 -1.26
CA THR A 190 2.21 -10.41 -2.16
C THR A 190 3.70 -10.51 -2.47
N ALA A 191 4.29 -11.67 -2.21
CA ALA A 191 5.63 -12.02 -2.66
C ALA A 191 5.59 -12.54 -4.10
N ARG A 192 6.33 -11.89 -5.01
CA ARG A 192 6.27 -12.19 -6.46
C ARG A 192 7.65 -12.46 -7.01
N TYR A 193 7.78 -13.48 -7.85
CA TYR A 193 9.03 -13.70 -8.58
C TYR A 193 9.32 -12.54 -9.53
N ASN A 194 10.51 -11.97 -9.41
CA ASN A 194 11.01 -10.90 -10.27
C ASN A 194 12.02 -11.48 -11.26
N TYR A 195 11.50 -11.97 -12.40
CA TYR A 195 12.29 -12.62 -13.44
C TYR A 195 13.28 -11.69 -14.15
N THR A 196 13.14 -10.38 -13.98
CA THR A 196 14.02 -9.35 -14.58
C THR A 196 15.03 -8.78 -13.58
N HIS A 197 15.05 -9.27 -12.34
CA HIS A 197 15.93 -8.74 -11.31
C HIS A 197 17.42 -8.97 -11.64
N PRO A 198 18.31 -7.98 -11.47
CA PRO A 198 19.73 -8.09 -11.86
C PRO A 198 20.50 -9.17 -11.09
N ALA A 199 20.03 -9.57 -9.90
CA ALA A 199 20.62 -10.67 -9.12
C ALA A 199 20.25 -12.08 -9.62
N GLY A 200 19.47 -12.18 -10.71
CA GLY A 200 19.14 -13.43 -11.40
C GLY A 200 17.87 -14.12 -10.90
N GLU A 201 17.70 -15.38 -11.30
CA GLU A 201 16.55 -16.22 -10.94
C GLU A 201 16.42 -16.43 -9.42
N GLY A 202 15.19 -16.74 -8.99
CA GLY A 202 14.85 -16.98 -7.59
C GLY A 202 14.65 -15.71 -6.77
N MET A 203 14.73 -14.52 -7.37
CA MET A 203 14.44 -13.27 -6.66
C MET A 203 12.93 -13.06 -6.53
N LEU A 204 12.49 -12.76 -5.32
CA LEU A 204 11.15 -12.31 -4.99
C LEU A 204 11.20 -10.81 -4.69
N SER A 205 10.17 -10.07 -5.12
CA SER A 205 9.98 -8.65 -4.82
C SER A 205 8.55 -8.41 -4.34
N CYS A 206 8.41 -7.47 -3.40
CA CYS A 206 7.15 -6.91 -2.93
C CYS A 206 7.02 -5.44 -3.36
N LYS A 207 5.81 -4.88 -3.32
CA LYS A 207 5.55 -3.48 -3.73
C LYS A 207 6.13 -2.43 -2.80
N ASP A 208 6.34 -2.81 -1.54
CA ASP A 208 6.92 -1.97 -0.49
C ASP A 208 8.42 -1.73 -0.68
N GLY A 209 9.06 -2.47 -1.60
CA GLY A 209 10.48 -2.38 -1.88
C GLY A 209 11.29 -3.53 -1.30
N HIS A 210 10.68 -4.45 -0.54
CA HIS A 210 11.38 -5.60 -0.01
C HIS A 210 11.69 -6.61 -1.13
N GLU A 211 12.92 -7.12 -1.08
CA GLU A 211 13.43 -8.11 -2.02
C GLU A 211 14.19 -9.19 -1.26
N TYR A 212 13.96 -10.44 -1.62
CA TYR A 212 14.62 -11.58 -0.98
C TYR A 212 14.74 -12.74 -1.98
N ARG A 213 15.74 -13.60 -1.79
CA ARG A 213 15.78 -14.87 -2.53
C ARG A 213 14.70 -15.80 -2.01
N ASP A 214 14.09 -16.55 -2.91
CA ASP A 214 13.14 -17.60 -2.59
C ASP A 214 13.70 -18.63 -1.61
N THR A 215 15.00 -18.92 -1.66
CA THR A 215 15.70 -19.77 -0.69
C THR A 215 15.68 -19.25 0.75
N TYR A 216 15.37 -17.96 0.97
CA TYR A 216 15.19 -17.40 2.31
C TYR A 216 13.75 -17.56 2.81
N ILE A 217 12.78 -17.65 1.91
CA ILE A 217 11.37 -17.87 2.24
C ILE A 217 11.06 -19.35 2.32
N PHE A 218 11.40 -20.10 1.28
CA PHE A 218 10.97 -21.48 1.07
C PHE A 218 12.09 -22.51 1.36
N PRO A 219 11.73 -23.71 1.85
CA PRO A 219 10.40 -24.09 2.31
C PRO A 219 10.03 -23.39 3.63
N LEU A 220 8.76 -23.01 3.76
CA LEU A 220 8.26 -22.40 5.00
C LEU A 220 8.38 -23.38 6.17
N ARG A 221 8.52 -22.83 7.38
CA ARG A 221 8.60 -23.61 8.62
C ARG A 221 7.30 -23.52 9.40
N ASP A 222 6.77 -24.66 9.82
CA ASP A 222 5.59 -24.71 10.70
C ASP A 222 5.96 -24.32 12.14
N THR A 223 5.09 -23.54 12.76
CA THR A 223 5.26 -23.03 14.11
C THR A 223 3.92 -22.65 14.72
N PHE A 224 3.95 -21.91 15.83
CA PHE A 224 2.77 -21.29 16.44
C PHE A 224 3.02 -19.80 16.66
N PHE A 225 1.96 -19.00 16.54
CA PHE A 225 1.96 -17.58 16.87
C PHE A 225 0.63 -17.22 17.52
N GLU A 226 0.67 -16.50 18.65
CA GLU A 226 -0.51 -16.22 19.48
C GLU A 226 -1.32 -17.49 19.82
N GLY A 227 -0.66 -18.65 19.86
CA GLY A 227 -1.30 -19.95 20.13
C GLY A 227 -2.00 -20.61 18.93
N ALA A 228 -2.02 -20.00 17.74
CA ALA A 228 -2.52 -20.60 16.51
C ALA A 228 -1.38 -21.19 15.65
N PRO A 229 -1.63 -22.27 14.87
CA PRO A 229 -0.67 -22.75 13.87
C PRO A 229 -0.33 -21.63 12.88
N ALA A 230 0.96 -21.45 12.61
CA ALA A 230 1.47 -20.41 11.73
C ALA A 230 2.65 -20.94 10.91
N LYS A 231 3.03 -20.20 9.87
CA LYS A 231 4.23 -20.45 9.08
C LYS A 231 5.14 -19.23 9.08
N ILE A 232 6.43 -19.47 8.96
CA ILE A 232 7.48 -18.45 8.86
C ILE A 232 8.46 -18.78 7.72
N PRO A 233 9.22 -17.79 7.23
CA PRO A 233 10.30 -18.01 6.27
C PRO A 233 11.36 -19.03 6.75
N PHE A 234 12.04 -19.68 5.81
CA PHE A 234 13.14 -20.60 6.10
C PHE A 234 14.32 -19.91 6.81
N ALA A 235 14.79 -18.80 6.28
CA ALA A 235 15.92 -18.00 6.79
C ALA A 235 15.41 -16.76 7.53
N TYR A 236 14.46 -16.96 8.46
CA TYR A 236 13.79 -15.88 9.18
C TYR A 236 14.77 -14.96 9.92
N LYS A 237 15.91 -15.49 10.42
CA LYS A 237 16.88 -14.70 11.17
C LYS A 237 17.56 -13.70 10.24
N GLU A 238 18.01 -14.15 9.08
CA GLU A 238 18.65 -13.34 8.05
C GLU A 238 17.71 -12.26 7.51
N ILE A 239 16.42 -12.59 7.34
CA ILE A 239 15.39 -11.63 6.95
C ILE A 239 15.22 -10.55 8.02
N LEU A 240 15.07 -10.93 9.29
CA LEU A 240 14.91 -9.98 10.39
C LEU A 240 16.16 -9.12 10.60
N GLU A 241 17.37 -9.69 10.48
CA GLU A 241 18.61 -8.93 10.62
C GLU A 241 18.81 -7.93 9.47
N ALA A 242 18.37 -8.27 8.26
CA ALA A 242 18.42 -7.36 7.12
C ALA A 242 17.46 -6.17 7.32
N GLU A 243 16.28 -6.40 7.91
CA GLU A 243 15.23 -5.39 8.08
C GLU A 243 15.42 -4.53 9.35
N TYR A 244 15.72 -5.16 10.49
CA TYR A 244 15.73 -4.51 11.81
C TYR A 244 17.11 -4.47 12.48
N HIS A 245 18.13 -5.03 11.84
CA HIS A 245 19.48 -5.21 12.38
C HIS A 245 19.57 -6.16 13.56
N GLU A 246 20.77 -6.68 13.83
CA GLU A 246 21.04 -7.70 14.86
C GLU A 246 20.54 -7.31 16.25
N LYS A 247 20.61 -6.01 16.61
CA LYS A 247 20.19 -5.53 17.93
C LYS A 247 18.69 -5.73 18.21
N SER A 248 17.84 -5.74 17.18
CA SER A 248 16.41 -5.99 17.34
C SER A 248 16.10 -7.40 17.87
N LEU A 249 17.05 -8.33 17.69
CA LEU A 249 16.93 -9.73 18.10
C LEU A 249 17.51 -10.01 19.49
N THR A 250 18.20 -9.04 20.08
CA THR A 250 18.96 -9.23 21.32
C THR A 250 18.72 -8.17 22.39
N LEU A 251 18.21 -6.99 22.04
CA LEU A 251 18.00 -5.90 23.00
C LEU A 251 16.77 -6.19 23.85
N THR A 252 16.98 -6.49 25.14
CA THR A 252 15.91 -6.86 26.08
C THR A 252 15.21 -5.67 26.72
N ASP A 253 15.64 -4.43 26.48
CA ASP A 253 14.98 -3.21 26.95
C ASP A 253 14.56 -2.35 25.75
N PHE A 254 13.26 -2.24 25.50
CA PHE A 254 12.74 -1.52 24.34
C PHE A 254 11.30 -1.03 24.57
N GLU A 255 10.96 0.15 24.05
CA GLU A 255 9.59 0.72 24.10
C GLU A 255 8.92 0.65 25.49
N GLY A 256 9.68 0.92 26.55
CA GLY A 256 9.19 0.90 27.94
C GLY A 256 8.91 -0.49 28.50
N HIS A 257 9.40 -1.55 27.87
CA HIS A 257 9.29 -2.93 28.31
C HIS A 257 10.68 -3.55 28.49
N HIS A 258 10.75 -4.51 29.41
CA HIS A 258 11.89 -5.38 29.61
C HIS A 258 11.50 -6.82 29.27
N PHE A 259 12.29 -7.51 28.46
CA PHE A 259 12.08 -8.92 28.15
C PHE A 259 12.62 -9.79 29.28
N ASP A 260 11.71 -10.49 29.95
CA ASP A 260 12.00 -11.44 31.01
C ASP A 260 12.24 -12.82 30.38
N ASP A 261 13.50 -13.24 30.33
CA ASP A 261 13.93 -14.51 29.72
C ASP A 261 13.32 -15.74 30.41
N ASP A 262 13.09 -15.68 31.73
CA ASP A 262 12.52 -16.79 32.49
C ASP A 262 11.04 -17.00 32.15
N LYS A 263 10.29 -15.90 31.93
CA LYS A 263 8.87 -15.93 31.56
C LYS A 263 8.65 -15.98 30.05
N MET A 264 9.68 -15.68 29.25
CA MET A 264 9.57 -15.44 27.81
C MET A 264 8.50 -14.36 27.51
N GLU A 265 8.54 -13.25 28.24
CA GLU A 265 7.55 -12.18 28.12
C GLU A 265 8.15 -10.78 28.21
N TRP A 266 7.66 -9.90 27.35
CA TRP A 266 7.87 -8.46 27.47
C TRP A 266 7.01 -7.89 28.60
N ILE A 267 7.66 -7.49 29.69
CA ILE A 267 7.01 -6.94 30.88
C ILE A 267 7.11 -5.41 30.84
N PRO A 268 6.00 -4.67 31.01
CA PRO A 268 6.06 -3.22 31.15
C PRO A 268 6.96 -2.84 32.33
N VAL A 269 7.97 -2.02 32.07
CA VAL A 269 8.76 -1.43 33.14
C VAL A 269 7.83 -0.42 33.82
N LYS A 270 7.62 -0.57 35.14
CA LYS A 270 6.89 0.45 35.89
C LYS A 270 7.64 1.76 35.70
N GLN A 271 7.04 2.68 34.95
CA GLN A 271 7.42 4.08 35.06
C GLN A 271 7.02 4.48 36.47
N ASP A 272 7.99 4.50 37.39
CA ASP A 272 7.84 5.38 38.54
C ASP A 272 7.58 6.75 37.93
N ILE A 273 6.35 7.26 38.11
CA ILE A 273 6.06 8.65 37.88
C ILE A 273 7.03 9.35 38.82
N GLN A 274 8.18 9.76 38.29
CA GLN A 274 9.01 10.72 38.96
C GLN A 274 8.08 11.90 39.16
N LYS A 275 7.64 12.11 40.41
CA LYS A 275 7.18 13.42 40.86
C LYS A 275 8.13 14.44 40.24
N PRO A 276 7.67 15.57 39.69
CA PRO A 276 8.54 16.55 39.08
C PRO A 276 9.75 16.73 39.99
N ILE A 277 10.91 16.29 39.52
CA ILE A 277 12.15 16.42 40.29
C ILE A 277 12.39 17.93 40.28
N GLU A 278 12.02 18.59 41.38
CA GLU A 278 12.60 19.88 41.72
C GLU A 278 14.11 19.71 41.60
N ALA A 279 14.70 20.50 40.71
CA ALA A 279 16.08 20.38 40.32
C ALA A 279 17.00 20.58 41.53
N GLU A 280 17.53 19.48 42.08
CA GLU A 280 18.62 19.53 43.05
C GLU A 280 19.78 18.60 42.63
N LYS A 281 20.73 19.23 41.91
CA LYS A 281 22.18 18.99 41.78
C LYS A 281 22.79 17.64 42.25
N ALA A 282 23.34 16.90 41.27
CA ALA A 282 24.73 16.37 41.17
C ALA A 282 24.75 15.19 40.15
N ALA A 283 25.68 14.99 39.20
CA ALA A 283 26.99 15.57 38.90
C ALA A 283 27.20 15.57 37.35
N GLN A 284 27.92 16.57 36.84
CA GLN A 284 28.20 16.74 35.41
C GLN A 284 29.35 15.82 34.93
N PRO A 285 29.33 15.30 33.70
CA PRO A 285 30.52 14.77 33.03
C PRO A 285 31.52 15.91 32.73
N PRO A 286 32.82 15.64 32.57
CA PRO A 286 33.84 16.69 32.46
C PRO A 286 33.61 17.59 31.23
N PRO A 287 33.98 18.88 31.31
CA PRO A 287 33.70 19.85 30.25
C PRO A 287 34.45 19.51 28.96
N LYS A 288 33.70 19.40 27.84
CA LYS A 288 34.23 19.40 26.47
C LYS A 288 35.05 20.68 26.23
N THR A 289 36.19 20.55 25.57
CA THR A 289 37.09 21.68 25.26
C THR A 289 36.45 22.64 24.25
N ASP A 290 36.87 23.92 24.25
CA ASP A 290 36.32 24.94 23.35
C ASP A 290 36.51 24.59 21.86
N ALA A 291 37.53 23.78 21.53
CA ALA A 291 37.74 23.22 20.20
C ALA A 291 36.63 22.23 19.78
N GLN A 292 36.16 21.39 20.72
CA GLN A 292 35.09 20.43 20.46
C GLN A 292 33.73 21.11 20.30
N LYS A 293 33.47 22.19 21.06
CA LYS A 293 32.24 22.99 20.91
C LYS A 293 32.22 23.78 19.61
N ALA A 294 33.37 24.30 19.17
CA ALA A 294 33.48 25.03 17.90
C ALA A 294 33.33 24.09 16.68
N GLU A 295 33.86 22.87 16.75
CA GLU A 295 33.75 21.88 15.68
C GLU A 295 32.31 21.35 15.52
N GLU A 296 31.61 21.11 16.64
CA GLU A 296 30.22 20.64 16.66
C GLU A 296 29.26 21.74 16.17
N ALA A 297 29.49 23.01 16.56
CA ALA A 297 28.72 24.15 16.06
C ALA A 297 28.98 24.45 14.57
N ALA A 298 30.22 24.28 14.09
CA ALA A 298 30.56 24.43 12.68
C ALA A 298 29.87 23.36 11.82
N LYS A 299 29.92 22.10 12.25
CA LYS A 299 29.25 20.96 11.57
C LYS A 299 27.74 21.15 11.52
N GLN A 300 27.13 21.54 12.63
CA GLN A 300 25.68 21.82 12.69
C GLN A 300 25.29 22.97 11.73
N SER A 301 26.07 24.06 11.69
CA SER A 301 25.78 25.18 10.79
C SER A 301 25.96 24.83 9.30
N GLU A 302 26.86 23.90 8.99
CA GLU A 302 27.11 23.44 7.63
C GLU A 302 26.01 22.48 7.16
N GLU A 303 25.50 21.66 8.07
CA GLU A 303 24.38 20.75 7.84
C GLU A 303 23.05 21.51 7.66
N ASP A 304 22.82 22.55 8.47
CA ASP A 304 21.65 23.42 8.34
C ASP A 304 21.70 24.23 7.03
N LYS A 305 22.88 24.69 6.60
CA LYS A 305 23.05 25.36 5.29
C LYS A 305 22.77 24.42 4.13
N LYS A 306 23.24 23.16 4.19
CA LYS A 306 22.96 22.14 3.16
C LYS A 306 21.46 21.85 3.05
N LYS A 307 20.76 21.70 4.18
CA LYS A 307 19.30 21.48 4.20
C LYS A 307 18.52 22.65 3.58
N VAL A 308 18.95 23.88 3.84
CA VAL A 308 18.31 25.07 3.24
C VAL A 308 18.59 25.18 1.73
N GLU A 309 19.78 24.82 1.27
CA GLU A 309 20.12 24.82 -0.16
C GLU A 309 19.39 23.70 -0.93
N GLU A 310 19.24 22.53 -0.31
CA GLU A 310 18.51 21.40 -0.88
C GLU A 310 17.00 21.68 -0.97
N ALA A 311 16.42 22.32 0.05
CA ALA A 311 15.03 22.77 0.02
C ALA A 311 14.77 23.80 -1.10
N LYS A 312 15.71 24.74 -1.33
CA LYS A 312 15.61 25.71 -2.44
C LYS A 312 15.69 25.04 -3.81
N LYS A 313 16.58 24.06 -3.99
CA LYS A 313 16.68 23.29 -5.24
C LYS A 313 15.41 22.49 -5.52
N LEU A 314 14.78 21.94 -4.48
CA LEU A 314 13.51 21.23 -4.61
C LEU A 314 12.37 22.17 -5.03
N GLU A 315 12.31 23.38 -4.45
CA GLU A 315 11.31 24.39 -4.80
C GLU A 315 11.49 24.91 -6.24
N GLU A 316 12.74 25.12 -6.69
CA GLU A 316 13.04 25.52 -8.07
C GLU A 316 12.70 24.42 -9.08
N ALA A 317 12.97 23.14 -8.74
CA ALA A 317 12.61 22.00 -9.57
C ALA A 317 11.08 21.83 -9.69
N GLN A 318 10.34 22.08 -8.61
CA GLN A 318 8.88 22.06 -8.61
C GLN A 318 8.30 23.17 -9.50
N LYS A 319 8.81 24.41 -9.40
CA LYS A 319 8.41 25.53 -10.28
C LYS A 319 8.70 25.25 -11.75
N ALA A 320 9.89 24.70 -12.07
CA ALA A 320 10.23 24.34 -13.45
C ALA A 320 9.31 23.23 -14.02
N THR A 321 8.84 22.32 -13.16
CA THR A 321 7.92 21.25 -13.55
C THR A 321 6.50 21.78 -13.79
N GLU A 322 6.05 22.74 -12.99
CA GLU A 322 4.77 23.43 -13.20
C GLU A 322 4.79 24.26 -14.49
N ASP A 323 5.84 25.04 -14.73
CA ASP A 323 6.02 25.81 -15.97
C ASP A 323 6.03 24.91 -17.22
N ALA A 324 6.65 23.72 -17.11
CA ALA A 324 6.67 22.74 -18.18
C ALA A 324 5.27 22.14 -18.44
N LYS A 325 4.51 21.85 -17.38
CA LYS A 325 3.11 21.39 -17.49
C LYS A 325 2.20 22.45 -18.09
N GLU A 326 2.41 23.73 -17.77
CA GLU A 326 1.61 24.83 -18.30
C GLU A 326 1.92 25.07 -19.79
N LYS A 327 3.20 25.03 -20.19
CA LYS A 327 3.59 25.08 -21.61
C LYS A 327 3.05 23.88 -22.40
N ALA A 328 3.04 22.68 -21.81
CA ALA A 328 2.47 21.50 -22.45
C ALA A 328 0.95 21.64 -22.64
N LYS A 329 0.22 22.20 -21.66
CA LYS A 329 -1.21 22.52 -21.79
C LYS A 329 -1.47 23.57 -22.87
N GLN A 330 -0.70 24.65 -22.92
CA GLN A 330 -0.86 25.69 -23.94
C GLN A 330 -0.57 25.16 -25.36
N LYS A 331 0.42 24.27 -25.50
CA LYS A 331 0.73 23.60 -26.77
C LYS A 331 -0.40 22.66 -27.20
N ALA A 332 -0.97 21.88 -26.27
CA ALA A 332 -2.11 21.01 -26.56
C ALA A 332 -3.36 21.80 -26.98
N VAL A 333 -3.59 22.99 -26.40
CA VAL A 333 -4.69 23.89 -26.81
C VAL A 333 -4.45 24.50 -28.19
N GLN A 334 -3.22 24.88 -28.52
CA GLN A 334 -2.88 25.36 -29.87
C GLN A 334 -2.98 24.28 -30.95
N ASP A 335 -2.60 23.04 -30.62
CA ASP A 335 -2.70 21.90 -31.53
C ASP A 335 -4.16 21.47 -31.74
N ALA A 336 -5.02 21.63 -30.72
CA ALA A 336 -6.46 21.42 -30.86
C ALA A 336 -7.13 22.49 -31.75
N GLN A 337 -6.74 23.77 -31.62
CA GLN A 337 -7.29 24.86 -32.44
C GLN A 337 -6.86 24.82 -33.92
N LYS A 338 -5.78 24.10 -34.26
CA LYS A 338 -5.36 23.90 -35.66
C LYS A 338 -6.10 22.76 -36.38
N ASN A 339 -6.76 21.87 -35.63
CA ASN A 339 -7.40 20.68 -36.20
C ASN A 339 -8.90 20.81 -36.46
N ASP A 340 -9.52 21.96 -36.17
CA ASP A 340 -10.96 22.23 -36.37
C ASP A 340 -11.31 22.95 -37.68
N THR A 341 -10.48 22.83 -38.74
CA THR A 341 -10.90 23.29 -40.09
C THR A 341 -11.48 22.10 -40.88
N PRO A 342 -12.74 22.12 -41.35
CA PRO A 342 -13.37 20.98 -42.00
C PRO A 342 -12.69 20.58 -43.33
N PRO A 343 -12.70 19.29 -43.75
CA PRO A 343 -11.85 18.77 -44.83
C PRO A 343 -12.21 19.18 -46.27
N ASP A 344 -13.15 20.10 -46.49
CA ASP A 344 -13.67 20.43 -47.83
C ASP A 344 -13.10 21.73 -48.44
N GLU A 345 -12.48 22.62 -47.66
CA GLU A 345 -11.89 23.85 -48.23
C GLU A 345 -10.44 23.70 -48.72
N GLN A 346 -9.66 22.77 -48.15
CA GLN A 346 -8.28 22.51 -48.61
C GLN A 346 -8.23 21.86 -50.00
N LYS A 347 -9.20 21.00 -50.35
CA LYS A 347 -9.29 20.40 -51.70
C LYS A 347 -9.69 21.40 -52.78
N ALA A 348 -10.40 22.47 -52.43
CA ALA A 348 -10.77 23.54 -53.36
C ALA A 348 -9.60 24.51 -53.63
N ALA A 349 -8.78 24.79 -52.61
CA ALA A 349 -7.60 25.65 -52.73
C ALA A 349 -6.48 25.00 -53.56
N ASP A 350 -6.23 23.70 -53.39
CA ASP A 350 -5.19 22.98 -54.15
C ASP A 350 -5.57 22.78 -55.63
N LYS A 351 -6.86 22.58 -55.94
CA LYS A 351 -7.33 22.55 -57.33
C LYS A 351 -7.21 23.90 -58.04
N ARG A 352 -7.38 25.02 -57.34
CA ARG A 352 -7.17 26.36 -57.91
C ARG A 352 -5.70 26.65 -58.19
N LYS A 353 -4.79 26.29 -57.29
CA LYS A 353 -3.34 26.45 -57.50
C LYS A 353 -2.79 25.58 -58.63
N GLN A 354 -3.26 24.33 -58.76
CA GLN A 354 -2.85 23.46 -59.87
C GLN A 354 -3.34 23.95 -61.23
N ASN A 355 -4.54 24.55 -61.30
CA ASN A 355 -5.04 25.14 -62.55
C ASN A 355 -4.30 26.43 -62.94
N GLU A 356 -3.92 27.27 -61.98
CA GLU A 356 -3.11 28.49 -62.24
C GLU A 356 -1.69 28.16 -62.71
N GLU A 357 -1.06 27.12 -62.15
CA GLU A 357 0.26 26.67 -62.62
C GLU A 357 0.20 26.05 -64.03
N LYS A 358 -0.90 25.36 -64.37
CA LYS A 358 -1.10 24.79 -65.70
C LYS A 358 -1.27 25.88 -66.76
N MET A 359 -2.08 26.91 -66.48
CA MET A 359 -2.22 28.09 -67.35
C MET A 359 -0.89 28.83 -67.56
N LYS A 360 -0.06 28.98 -66.51
CA LYS A 360 1.25 29.65 -66.63
C LYS A 360 2.28 28.85 -67.44
N ARG A 361 2.17 27.52 -67.48
CA ARG A 361 3.03 26.67 -68.32
C ARG A 361 2.62 26.69 -69.79
N ASP A 362 1.32 26.74 -70.07
CA ASP A 362 0.81 26.76 -71.44
C ASP A 362 1.08 28.11 -72.13
N VAL A 363 0.99 29.24 -71.40
CA VAL A 363 1.35 30.58 -71.93
C VAL A 363 2.85 30.72 -72.23
N LYS A 364 3.72 29.92 -71.61
CA LYS A 364 5.19 30.00 -71.81
C LYS A 364 5.69 29.14 -72.98
N LYS A 365 4.83 28.31 -73.58
CA LYS A 365 5.17 27.46 -74.74
C LYS A 365 4.93 28.13 -76.10
N ASP A 366 4.14 29.19 -76.15
CA ASP A 366 3.76 29.88 -77.40
C ASP A 366 4.60 31.13 -77.71
N SER A 367 5.67 31.41 -76.95
CA SER A 367 6.59 32.52 -77.22
C SER A 367 8.00 32.04 -77.58
N VAL A 368 8.15 31.44 -78.77
CA VAL A 368 9.43 31.30 -79.46
C VAL A 368 9.31 32.02 -80.80
N PRO A 369 9.98 33.16 -81.04
CA PRO A 369 10.01 33.74 -82.36
C PRO A 369 11.00 32.97 -83.24
N ALA A 370 10.55 32.67 -84.47
CA ALA A 370 11.37 32.12 -85.53
C ALA A 370 12.22 33.21 -86.19
N SER A 371 13.48 32.84 -86.49
CA SER A 371 14.48 33.49 -87.35
C SER A 371 15.16 34.75 -86.82
#